data_AF-A0A7G6SMI5-F1
#
_entry.id   AF-A0A7G6SMI5-F1
#
_cell.length_a   1.000
_cell.length_b   1.000
_cell.length_c   1.000
_cell.angle_alpha   90.00
_cell.angle_beta   90.00
_cell.angle_gamma   90.00
#
_symmetry.space_group_name_H-M   'P 1'
#
loop_
_entity.id
_entity.type
_entity.pdbx_description
1 polymer ?
#
loop_
_entity_poly.entity_id
_entity_poly.type
_entity_poly.pdbx_seq_one_letter_code
_entity_poly.pdbx_strand_id
1 'polypeptide(L)' 'MENIRPIETEADYDWAIGEITKYFENEPEVGSLDGDCFDVLATLIEAYEDKHYPIEAPDPVDGSYPTGFKDSP' A
#
# COMPACT_ATOMS: atom_id res chain seq x y z
N MET A 1 -7.51 6.06 -21.45
CA MET A 1 -8.10 5.85 -20.11
C MET A 1 -9.21 4.84 -20.23
N GLU A 2 -8.91 3.60 -19.93
CA GLU A 2 -9.93 2.60 -19.62
C GLU A 2 -10.57 3.03 -18.29
N ASN A 3 -11.90 3.04 -18.23
CA ASN A 3 -12.72 3.51 -17.12
C ASN A 3 -12.12 3.14 -15.73
N ILE A 4 -11.70 4.14 -14.95
CA ILE A 4 -11.50 3.94 -13.51
C ILE A 4 -12.82 3.43 -12.92
N ARG A 5 -12.72 2.37 -12.13
CA ARG A 5 -13.86 1.64 -11.56
C ARG A 5 -13.57 1.20 -10.13
N PRO A 6 -14.60 0.94 -9.31
CA PRO A 6 -14.41 0.43 -7.96
C PRO A 6 -13.61 -0.89 -7.95
N ILE A 7 -12.84 -1.10 -6.88
CA ILE A 7 -12.10 -2.34 -6.62
C ILE A 7 -12.88 -3.15 -5.58
N GLU A 8 -13.62 -4.18 -6.00
CA GLU A 8 -14.45 -5.00 -5.11
C GLU A 8 -13.93 -6.44 -4.98
N THR A 9 -13.17 -6.89 -5.97
CA THR A 9 -12.63 -8.26 -6.07
C THR A 9 -11.12 -8.25 -6.28
N GLU A 10 -10.44 -9.38 -6.04
CA GLU A 10 -9.01 -9.51 -6.36
C GLU A 10 -8.71 -9.26 -7.84
N ALA A 11 -9.62 -9.64 -8.76
CA ALA A 11 -9.43 -9.37 -10.18
C ALA A 11 -9.44 -7.87 -10.50
N ASP A 12 -10.20 -7.07 -9.75
CA ASP A 12 -10.19 -5.61 -9.87
C ASP A 12 -8.90 -5.03 -9.29
N TYR A 13 -8.42 -5.63 -8.20
CA TYR A 13 -7.18 -5.24 -7.55
C TYR A 13 -5.98 -5.49 -8.47
N ASP A 14 -5.87 -6.69 -9.05
CA ASP A 14 -4.82 -7.02 -10.02
C ASP A 14 -4.85 -6.11 -11.25
N TRP A 15 -6.05 -5.76 -11.73
CA TRP A 15 -6.21 -4.77 -12.79
C TRP A 15 -5.67 -3.40 -12.37
N ALA A 16 -6.03 -2.92 -11.18
CA ALA A 16 -5.59 -1.61 -10.68
C ALA A 16 -4.06 -1.56 -10.49
N ILE A 17 -3.46 -2.63 -9.96
CA ILE A 17 -2.01 -2.78 -9.87
C ILE A 17 -1.37 -2.76 -11.26
N GLY A 18 -1.95 -3.46 -12.23
CA GLY A 18 -1.47 -3.45 -13.62
C GLY A 18 -1.57 -2.07 -14.29
N GLU A 19 -2.58 -1.27 -13.96
CA GLU A 19 -2.71 0.10 -14.49
C GLU A 19 -1.74 1.07 -13.80
N ILE A 20 -1.68 1.07 -12.47
CA ILE A 20 -0.87 2.04 -11.73
C ILE A 20 0.63 1.83 -11.97
N THR A 21 1.07 0.58 -12.19
CA THR A 21 2.49 0.26 -12.45
C THR A 21 3.02 0.90 -13.73
N LYS A 22 2.17 1.16 -14.73
CA LYS A 22 2.56 1.85 -15.98
C LYS A 22 3.06 3.27 -15.73
N TYR A 23 2.52 3.93 -14.70
CA TYR A 23 2.94 5.28 -14.32
C TYR A 23 4.31 5.32 -13.63
N PHE A 24 4.85 4.19 -13.18
CA PHE A 24 6.23 4.13 -12.67
C PHE A 24 7.26 4.03 -13.80
N GLU A 25 6.89 3.43 -14.94
CA GLU A 25 7.73 3.39 -16.14
C GLU A 25 7.67 4.72 -16.90
N ASN A 26 6.51 5.38 -16.88
CA ASN A 26 6.27 6.67 -17.49
C ASN A 26 5.60 7.61 -16.49
N GLU A 27 6.43 8.28 -15.69
CA GLU A 27 5.99 9.17 -14.63
C GLU A 27 5.07 10.28 -15.17
N PRO A 28 3.84 10.41 -14.65
CA PRO A 28 2.90 11.41 -15.13
C PRO A 28 3.35 12.82 -14.72
N GLU A 29 3.08 13.80 -15.58
CA GLU A 29 3.31 15.20 -15.22
C GLU A 29 2.36 15.63 -14.09
N VAL A 30 2.87 16.40 -13.15
CA VAL A 30 2.08 16.94 -12.02
C VAL A 30 0.95 17.82 -12.55
N GLY A 31 -0.28 17.53 -12.13
CA GLY A 31 -1.50 18.24 -12.56
C GLY A 31 -1.98 17.87 -13.96
N SER A 32 -1.42 16.82 -14.56
CA SER A 32 -1.97 16.20 -15.76
C SER A 32 -3.12 15.25 -15.40
N LEU A 33 -3.95 14.92 -16.40
CA LEU A 33 -5.01 13.92 -16.23
C LEU A 33 -4.48 12.55 -15.80
N ASP A 34 -3.30 12.18 -16.30
CA ASP A 34 -2.64 10.92 -15.91
C ASP A 34 -2.18 10.97 -14.45
N GLY A 35 -1.71 12.12 -13.97
CA GLY A 35 -1.39 12.34 -12.56
C GLY A 35 -2.63 12.22 -11.67
N ASP A 36 -3.73 12.87 -12.06
CA ASP A 36 -5.02 12.74 -11.35
C ASP A 36 -5.48 11.28 -11.29
N CYS A 37 -5.25 10.49 -12.35
CA CYS A 37 -5.62 9.08 -12.38
C CYS A 37 -4.71 8.19 -11.54
N PHE A 38 -3.41 8.48 -11.49
CA PHE A 38 -2.47 7.83 -10.58
C PHE A 38 -2.93 8.00 -9.12
N ASP A 39 -3.27 9.23 -8.72
CA ASP A 39 -3.73 9.54 -7.36
C ASP A 39 -5.03 8.78 -7.01
N VAL A 40 -5.98 8.72 -7.94
CA VAL A 40 -7.24 7.99 -7.74
C VAL A 40 -7.00 6.48 -7.64
N LEU A 41 -6.17 5.89 -8.51
CA LEU A 41 -5.83 4.47 -8.45
C LEU A 41 -5.14 4.12 -7.13
N ALA A 42 -4.18 4.94 -6.69
CA ALA A 42 -3.48 4.74 -5.42
C ALA A 42 -4.47 4.71 -4.24
N THR A 43 -5.39 5.67 -4.21
CA THR A 43 -6.42 5.76 -3.16
C THR A 43 -7.35 4.54 -3.15
N LEU A 44 -7.75 4.04 -4.32
CA LEU A 44 -8.61 2.86 -4.44
C LEU A 44 -7.90 1.57 -4.01
N ILE A 45 -6.63 1.44 -4.37
CA ILE A 45 -5.78 0.31 -3.98
C ILE A 45 -5.63 0.27 -2.46
N GLU A 46 -5.25 1.39 -1.84
CA GLU A 46 -5.11 1.51 -0.38
C GLU A 46 -6.42 1.11 0.34
N ALA A 47 -7.56 1.65 -0.12
CA ALA A 47 -8.85 1.33 0.48
C ALA A 47 -9.24 -0.16 0.35
N TYR A 48 -8.84 -0.83 -0.74
CA TYR A 48 -9.02 -2.27 -0.88
C TYR A 48 -8.10 -3.05 0.05
N GLU A 49 -6.82 -2.68 0.13
CA GLU A 49 -5.83 -3.33 0.99
C GLU A 49 -6.19 -3.22 2.47
N ASP A 50 -6.58 -2.03 2.95
CA ASP A 50 -7.01 -1.81 4.33
C ASP A 50 -8.16 -2.74 4.76
N LYS A 51 -9.05 -3.05 3.81
CA LYS A 51 -10.21 -3.92 4.06
C LYS A 51 -9.85 -5.41 4.01
N HIS A 52 -8.92 -5.82 3.14
CA HIS A 52 -8.66 -7.24 2.86
C HIS A 52 -7.38 -7.78 3.48
N TYR A 53 -6.39 -6.92 3.70
CA TYR A 53 -5.07 -7.25 4.26
C TYR A 53 -4.74 -6.33 5.45
N PRO A 54 -5.57 -6.31 6.50
CA PRO A 54 -5.32 -5.46 7.66
C PRO A 54 -3.97 -5.82 8.30
N ILE A 55 -3.17 -4.80 8.59
CA ILE A 55 -1.91 -5.00 9.32
C ILE A 55 -2.27 -5.47 10.74
N GLU A 56 -1.98 -6.74 11.04
CA GLU A 56 -2.08 -7.24 12.41
C GLU A 56 -1.10 -6.47 13.28
N ALA A 57 -1.59 -5.97 14.43
CA ALA A 57 -0.71 -5.35 15.40
C ALA A 57 0.39 -6.36 15.76
N PRO A 58 1.67 -5.94 15.82
CA PRO A 58 2.72 -6.83 16.28
C PRO A 58 2.34 -7.37 17.66
N ASP A 59 2.54 -8.66 17.88
CA ASP A 59 2.42 -9.23 19.22
C ASP A 59 3.25 -8.36 20.17
N PRO A 60 2.70 -8.00 21.34
CA PRO A 60 3.45 -7.19 22.30
C PRO A 60 4.77 -7.91 22.58
N VAL A 61 5.88 -7.27 22.24
CA VAL A 61 7.20 -7.80 22.55
C VAL A 61 7.23 -8.05 24.05
N ASP A 62 7.38 -9.31 24.46
CA ASP A 62 7.46 -9.66 25.87
C ASP A 62 8.65 -8.87 26.45
N GLY A 63 8.37 -7.97 27.39
CA GLY A 63 9.35 -7.05 27.98
C GLY A 63 10.43 -7.76 28.80
N SER A 64 10.58 -9.08 28.68
CA SER A 64 11.62 -9.89 29.28
C SER A 64 12.93 -9.84 28.50
N TYR A 65 13.42 -8.66 28.12
CA TYR A 65 14.87 -8.53 27.91
C TYR A 65 15.51 -8.62 29.31
N PRO A 66 16.36 -9.61 29.60
CA PRO A 66 17.03 -9.65 30.89
C PRO A 66 17.89 -8.39 31.01
N THR A 67 17.54 -7.52 31.96
CA THR A 67 18.38 -6.42 32.44
C THR A 67 19.60 -7.03 33.14
N GLY A 68 20.55 -7.50 32.32
CA GLY A 68 21.66 -8.34 32.73
C GLY A 68 22.98 -7.95 32.09
N PHE A 69 23.13 -6.71 31.60
CA PHE A 69 24.46 -6.10 31.50
C PHE A 69 24.82 -5.54 32.88
N LYS A 70 25.12 -6.44 33.81
CA LYS A 70 25.91 -6.08 34.98
C LYS A 70 27.35 -6.00 34.50
N ASP A 71 27.94 -4.84 34.70
CA ASP A 71 29.35 -4.55 34.48
C ASP A 71 30.22 -5.77 34.85
N SER A 72 30.94 -6.29 33.86
CA SER A 72 32.05 -7.21 34.13
C SER A 72 33.32 -6.36 34.28
N PRO A 73 34.16 -6.66 35.29
CA PRO A 73 35.30 -5.82 35.70
C PRO A 73 36.42 -5.73 34.66
#